data_AF-A0A7X6P817-F1
#
_entry.id   AF-A0A7X6P817-F1
#
_cell.length_a   1.000
_cell.length_b   1.000
_cell.length_c   1.000
_cell.angle_alpha   90.00
_cell.angle_beta   90.00
_cell.angle_gamma   90.00
#
_symmetry.space_group_name_H-M   'P 1'
#
loop_
_entity.id
_entity.type
_entity.pdbx_description
1 polymer ?
#
loop_
_entity_poly.entity_id
_entity_poly.type
_entity_poly.pdbx_seq_one_letter_code
_entity_poly.pdbx_strand_id
1 'polypeptide(L)'
;MKKTFIITLIALMLIGIIWAKDTAKTMPPSTVKSNKTSQMNATLELNPRSEQVRFNKALKELNLTEAQKKKLDELQLNHKKAMNTINAEIRNLQLDLHKALKEEDYTTAKILNSQLYEKKRIRANNLIELREQIMKELTPEQKTKMQALFPGSGLGLGPRDGKFSPNIDRCPNADANHLGCGKNCK
;
A
#
# COMPACT_ATOMS: atom_id res chain seq x y z
N MET A 1 -39.80 -18.22 20.28
CA MET A 1 -38.51 -18.85 19.91
C MET A 1 -37.61 -18.01 18.99
N LYS A 2 -37.67 -16.67 19.01
CA LYS A 2 -36.74 -15.80 18.25
C LYS A 2 -35.90 -14.85 19.14
N LYS A 3 -36.31 -14.65 20.39
CA LYS A 3 -35.62 -13.77 21.35
C LYS A 3 -34.55 -14.50 22.18
N THR A 4 -34.63 -15.83 22.28
CA THR A 4 -33.65 -16.67 22.98
C THR A 4 -32.37 -16.89 22.16
N PHE A 5 -32.46 -16.86 20.83
CA PHE A 5 -31.31 -17.00 19.92
C PHE A 5 -30.35 -15.80 19.94
N ILE A 6 -30.86 -14.60 20.26
CA ILE A 6 -30.05 -13.38 20.30
C ILE A 6 -29.23 -13.33 21.60
N ILE A 7 -29.78 -13.84 22.71
CA ILE A 7 -29.12 -13.82 24.01
C ILE A 7 -27.97 -14.84 24.06
N THR A 8 -28.10 -16.00 23.40
CA THR A 8 -27.01 -16.99 23.32
C THR A 8 -25.85 -16.55 22.44
N LEU A 9 -26.11 -15.75 21.39
CA LEU A 9 -25.07 -15.20 20.51
C LEU A 9 -24.20 -14.14 21.21
N ILE A 10 -24.77 -13.36 22.14
CA ILE A 10 -24.02 -12.38 22.93
C ILE A 10 -23.21 -13.06 24.04
N ALA A 11 -23.73 -14.14 24.65
CA ALA A 11 -23.03 -14.90 25.68
C ALA A 11 -21.79 -15.66 25.14
N LEU A 12 -21.81 -16.11 23.88
CA LEU A 12 -20.66 -16.78 23.26
C LEU A 12 -19.52 -15.84 22.85
N MET A 13 -19.76 -14.53 22.68
CA MET A 13 -18.69 -13.56 22.41
C MET A 13 -17.88 -13.15 23.66
N LEU A 14 -18.32 -13.50 24.88
CA LEU A 14 -17.68 -13.06 26.13
C LEU A 14 -16.70 -14.07 26.76
N ILE A 15 -16.50 -15.25 26.17
CA ILE A 15 -15.63 -16.31 26.74
C ILE A 15 -14.19 -16.30 26.17
N GLY A 16 -13.87 -15.35 25.28
CA GLY A 16 -12.56 -15.30 24.59
C GLY A 16 -11.44 -14.49 25.24
N ILE A 17 -11.58 -13.95 26.46
CA ILE A 17 -10.53 -13.11 27.10
C ILE A 17 -9.96 -13.79 28.34
N ILE A 18 -9.38 -14.96 28.15
CA ILE A 18 -8.30 -15.51 28.97
C ILE A 18 -7.51 -16.28 27.89
N TRP A 19 -6.29 -15.94 27.50
CA TRP A 19 -5.04 -16.18 28.22
C TRP A 19 -4.00 -15.17 27.71
N ALA A 20 -3.58 -14.25 28.56
CA ALA A 20 -2.38 -13.45 28.33
C ALA A 20 -1.68 -13.24 29.68
N LYS A 21 -0.92 -14.25 30.10
CA LYS A 21 0.12 -14.11 31.12
C LYS A 21 1.25 -15.08 30.85
N ASP A 22 2.45 -14.52 30.96
CA ASP A 22 3.73 -15.20 31.22
C ASP A 22 4.48 -15.86 30.05
N THR A 23 5.10 -15.02 29.21
CA THR A 23 6.49 -15.24 28.75
C THR A 23 7.27 -13.93 28.64
N ALA A 24 7.16 -13.06 29.65
CA ALA A 24 8.12 -11.97 29.85
C ALA A 24 9.25 -12.45 30.75
N LYS A 25 10.16 -13.27 30.21
CA LYS A 25 11.51 -13.49 30.76
C LYS A 25 12.39 -14.12 29.68
N THR A 26 13.56 -13.50 29.49
CA THR A 26 14.72 -13.94 28.70
C THR A 26 14.55 -14.03 27.17
N MET A 27 14.67 -12.88 26.49
CA MET A 27 15.19 -12.87 25.12
C MET A 27 16.71 -12.63 25.19
N PRO A 28 17.56 -13.48 24.58
CA PRO A 28 18.99 -13.21 24.48
C PRO A 28 19.26 -11.99 23.57
N PRO A 29 20.34 -11.23 23.78
CA PRO A 29 20.69 -10.14 22.90
C PRO A 29 20.99 -10.69 21.50
N SER A 30 20.16 -10.32 20.53
CA SER A 30 20.40 -10.57 19.11
C SER A 30 21.61 -9.74 18.67
N THR A 31 22.79 -10.35 18.66
CA THR A 31 23.98 -9.82 17.98
C THR A 31 23.92 -10.19 16.49
N VAL A 32 22.91 -9.71 15.78
CA VAL A 32 22.94 -9.72 14.31
C VAL A 32 23.53 -8.39 13.86
N LYS A 33 24.84 -8.39 13.59
CA LYS A 33 25.45 -7.36 12.73
C LYS A 33 24.84 -7.53 11.34
N SER A 34 23.72 -6.85 11.10
CA SER A 34 23.13 -6.73 9.78
C SER A 34 24.09 -5.93 8.91
N ASN A 35 24.93 -6.62 8.14
CA ASN A 35 25.65 -6.02 7.03
C ASN A 35 24.63 -5.35 6.11
N LYS A 36 24.64 -4.01 6.10
CA LYS A 36 23.87 -3.19 5.17
C LYS A 36 24.47 -3.33 3.78
N THR A 37 24.18 -4.45 3.13
CA THR A 37 24.36 -4.59 1.68
C THR A 37 23.14 -5.28 1.10
N SER A 38 21.98 -4.66 1.29
CA SER A 38 20.81 -4.95 0.48
C SER A 38 20.50 -3.70 -0.35
N GLN A 39 21.36 -3.44 -1.34
CA GLN A 39 20.93 -2.72 -2.53
C GLN A 39 19.98 -3.66 -3.28
N MET A 40 18.76 -3.80 -2.78
CA MET A 40 17.69 -4.34 -3.60
C MET A 40 17.31 -3.27 -4.59
N ASN A 41 17.72 -3.51 -5.82
CA ASN A 41 17.15 -3.01 -7.07
C ASN A 41 15.82 -2.30 -6.83
N ALA A 42 15.78 -1.00 -7.13
CA ALA A 42 14.57 -0.21 -7.24
C ALA A 42 13.75 -0.72 -8.43
N THR A 43 13.22 -1.94 -8.33
CA THR A 43 11.91 -2.23 -8.91
C THR A 43 11.01 -1.20 -8.24
N LEU A 44 10.57 -0.22 -9.04
CA LEU A 44 9.61 0.79 -8.64
C LEU A 44 8.29 0.07 -8.36
N GLU A 45 8.23 -0.74 -7.30
CA GLU A 45 6.97 -1.10 -6.68
C GLU A 45 6.36 0.25 -6.33
N LEU A 46 5.26 0.60 -7.01
CA LEU A 46 4.38 1.67 -6.57
C LEU A 46 3.92 1.28 -5.17
N ASN A 47 4.71 1.62 -4.16
CA ASN A 47 4.28 1.50 -2.80
C ASN A 47 3.24 2.60 -2.63
N PRO A 48 1.94 2.27 -2.46
CA PRO A 48 0.90 3.28 -2.33
C PRO A 48 1.19 4.25 -1.16
N ARG A 49 2.00 3.80 -0.18
CA ARG A 49 2.46 4.62 0.93
C ARG A 49 3.50 5.67 0.50
N SER A 50 4.42 5.36 -0.42
CA SER A 50 5.41 6.34 -0.91
C SER A 50 4.77 7.38 -1.82
N GLU A 51 3.82 6.98 -2.66
CA GLU A 51 3.04 7.88 -3.51
C GLU A 51 2.21 8.85 -2.66
N GLN A 52 1.52 8.35 -1.64
CA GLN A 52 0.70 9.19 -0.76
C GLN A 52 1.54 10.19 0.05
N VAL A 53 2.73 9.80 0.52
CA VAL A 53 3.65 10.72 1.22
C VAL A 53 4.12 11.84 0.30
N ARG A 54 4.47 11.52 -0.95
CA ARG A 54 4.85 12.52 -1.96
C ARG A 54 3.68 13.45 -2.27
N PHE A 55 2.46 12.91 -2.38
CA PHE A 55 1.27 13.69 -2.70
C PHE A 55 0.95 14.69 -1.60
N ASN A 56 1.01 14.24 -0.34
CA ASN A 56 0.82 15.11 0.81
C ASN A 56 1.90 16.19 0.92
N LYS A 57 3.15 15.89 0.50
CA LYS A 57 4.20 16.90 0.43
C LYS A 57 3.89 17.96 -0.62
N ALA A 58 3.47 17.54 -1.82
CA ALA A 58 3.10 18.45 -2.90
C ALA A 58 1.97 19.39 -2.48
N LEU A 59 0.94 18.89 -1.77
CA LEU A 59 -0.15 19.74 -1.26
C LEU A 59 0.31 20.88 -0.35
N LYS A 60 1.39 20.67 0.42
CA LYS A 60 1.95 21.73 1.29
C LYS A 60 2.64 22.85 0.51
N GLU A 61 3.02 22.58 -0.74
CA GLU A 61 3.65 23.56 -1.63
C GLU A 61 2.60 24.37 -2.42
N LEU A 62 1.32 24.07 -2.23
CA LEU A 62 0.21 24.90 -2.70
C LEU A 62 -0.09 26.01 -1.70
N ASN A 63 -0.36 27.20 -2.22
CA ASN A 63 -0.86 28.33 -1.43
C ASN A 63 -2.36 28.10 -1.16
N LEU A 64 -2.67 27.16 -0.27
CA LEU A 64 -4.04 26.82 0.13
C LEU A 64 -4.60 27.90 1.06
N THR A 65 -5.87 28.26 0.87
CA THR A 65 -6.60 29.11 1.82
C THR A 65 -6.85 28.35 3.14
N GLU A 66 -7.08 29.06 4.23
CA GLU A 66 -7.40 28.42 5.53
C GLU A 66 -8.66 27.53 5.46
N ALA A 67 -9.66 27.93 4.66
CA ALA A 67 -10.85 27.13 4.41
C ALA A 67 -10.51 25.82 3.68
N GLN A 68 -9.65 25.88 2.65
CA GLN A 68 -9.18 24.68 1.94
C GLN A 68 -8.36 23.77 2.86
N LYS A 69 -7.43 24.33 3.65
CA LYS A 69 -6.62 23.55 4.60
C LYS A 69 -7.50 22.76 5.56
N LYS A 70 -8.49 23.41 6.18
CA LYS A 70 -9.41 22.75 7.12
C LYS A 70 -10.18 21.59 6.47
N LYS A 71 -10.70 21.78 5.26
CA LYS A 71 -11.39 20.70 4.51
C LYS A 71 -10.44 19.55 4.18
N LEU A 72 -9.24 19.85 3.70
CA LEU A 72 -8.25 18.85 3.32
C LEU A 72 -7.79 18.04 4.54
N ASP A 73 -7.58 18.68 5.68
CA ASP A 73 -7.23 18.02 6.94
C ASP A 73 -8.34 17.06 7.40
N GLU A 74 -9.61 17.46 7.27
CA GLU A 74 -10.76 16.61 7.58
C GLU A 74 -10.84 15.39 6.64
N LEU A 75 -10.68 15.61 5.33
CA LEU A 75 -10.63 14.53 4.33
C LEU A 75 -9.50 13.53 4.65
N GLN A 76 -8.29 14.04 4.94
CA GLN A 76 -7.14 13.21 5.29
C GLN A 76 -7.35 12.44 6.60
N LEU A 77 -7.96 13.08 7.62
CA LEU A 77 -8.27 12.44 8.88
C LEU A 77 -9.28 11.30 8.69
N ASN A 78 -10.36 11.54 7.96
CA ASN A 78 -11.39 10.54 7.69
C ASN A 78 -10.82 9.37 6.88
N HIS A 79 -10.02 9.66 5.85
CA HIS A 79 -9.30 8.62 5.11
C HIS A 79 -8.36 7.82 6.02
N LYS A 80 -7.61 8.47 6.92
CA LYS A 80 -6.72 7.78 7.87
C LYS A 80 -7.48 6.82 8.78
N LYS A 81 -8.66 7.22 9.26
CA LYS A 81 -9.55 6.34 10.05
C LYS A 81 -9.99 5.13 9.23
N ALA A 82 -10.48 5.34 8.01
CA ALA A 82 -10.88 4.24 7.10
C ALA A 82 -9.71 3.27 6.80
N MET A 83 -8.52 3.82 6.57
CA MET A 83 -7.31 3.03 6.30
C MET A 83 -6.86 2.19 7.50
N ASN A 84 -7.10 2.63 8.74
CA ASN A 84 -6.75 1.83 9.91
C ASN A 84 -7.52 0.50 9.91
N THR A 85 -8.83 0.56 9.67
CA THR A 85 -9.68 -0.63 9.58
C THR A 85 -9.26 -1.53 8.43
N ILE A 86 -9.13 -0.99 7.22
CA ILE A 86 -8.74 -1.77 6.03
C ILE A 86 -7.36 -2.42 6.21
N ASN A 87 -6.39 -1.71 6.77
CA ASN A 87 -5.06 -2.27 7.00
C ASN A 87 -5.05 -3.35 8.09
N ALA A 88 -5.89 -3.23 9.12
CA ALA A 88 -6.05 -4.27 10.12
C ALA A 88 -6.65 -5.55 9.51
N GLU A 89 -7.70 -5.42 8.71
CA GLU A 89 -8.33 -6.55 8.00
C GLU A 89 -7.35 -7.23 7.04
N ILE A 90 -6.57 -6.46 6.28
CA ILE A 90 -5.52 -7.00 5.41
C ILE A 90 -4.51 -7.82 6.22
N ARG A 91 -4.05 -7.32 7.38
CA ARG A 91 -3.09 -8.05 8.22
C ARG A 91 -3.70 -9.35 8.76
N ASN A 92 -4.94 -9.31 9.22
CA ASN A 92 -5.63 -10.50 9.71
C ASN A 92 -5.74 -11.56 8.61
N LEU A 93 -6.18 -11.18 7.41
CA LEU A 93 -6.26 -12.08 6.25
C LEU A 93 -4.90 -12.66 5.86
N GLN A 94 -3.82 -11.89 6.00
CA GLN A 94 -2.45 -12.41 5.76
C GLN A 94 -2.05 -13.46 6.80
N LEU A 95 -2.37 -13.24 8.07
CA LEU A 95 -2.09 -14.20 9.15
C LEU A 95 -2.91 -15.49 8.96
N ASP A 96 -4.20 -15.35 8.65
CA ASP A 96 -5.08 -16.49 8.41
C ASP A 96 -4.67 -17.28 7.18
N LEU A 97 -4.27 -16.59 6.10
CA LEU A 97 -3.77 -17.24 4.88
C LEU A 97 -2.49 -18.01 5.18
N HIS A 98 -1.54 -17.42 5.92
CA HIS A 98 -0.31 -18.09 6.32
C HIS A 98 -0.60 -19.33 7.18
N LYS A 99 -1.56 -19.24 8.10
CA LYS A 99 -2.01 -20.38 8.91
C LYS A 99 -2.58 -21.50 8.03
N ALA A 100 -3.52 -21.19 7.13
CA ALA A 100 -4.14 -22.18 6.24
C ALA A 100 -3.11 -22.88 5.34
N LEU A 101 -2.12 -22.13 4.84
CA LEU A 101 -1.02 -22.72 4.05
C LEU A 101 -0.12 -23.64 4.87
N LYS A 102 0.14 -23.31 6.14
CA LYS A 102 0.91 -24.17 7.06
C LYS A 102 0.16 -25.45 7.42
N GLU A 103 -1.15 -25.39 7.47
CA GLU A 103 -2.05 -26.52 7.73
C GLU A 103 -2.41 -27.30 6.45
N GLU A 104 -1.84 -26.93 5.30
CA GLU A 104 -2.12 -27.51 3.97
C GLU A 104 -3.61 -27.44 3.56
N ASP A 105 -4.40 -26.55 4.18
CA ASP A 105 -5.78 -26.28 3.80
C ASP A 105 -5.82 -25.31 2.61
N TYR A 106 -5.56 -25.86 1.42
CA TYR A 106 -5.54 -25.10 0.18
C TYR A 106 -6.92 -24.57 -0.25
N THR A 107 -8.01 -25.17 0.23
CA THR A 107 -9.36 -24.69 -0.07
C THR A 107 -9.60 -23.37 0.64
N THR A 108 -9.34 -23.33 1.95
CA THR A 108 -9.44 -22.10 2.74
C THR A 108 -8.41 -21.06 2.30
N ALA A 109 -7.18 -21.47 2.00
CA ALA A 109 -6.14 -20.56 1.52
C ALA A 109 -6.55 -19.82 0.23
N LYS A 110 -7.20 -20.49 -0.74
CA LYS A 110 -7.70 -19.84 -1.96
C LYS A 110 -8.78 -18.79 -1.67
N ILE A 111 -9.69 -19.08 -0.73
CA ILE A 111 -10.74 -18.15 -0.31
C ILE A 111 -10.12 -16.92 0.37
N LEU A 112 -9.24 -17.12 1.34
CA LEU A 112 -8.55 -16.05 2.06
C LEU A 112 -7.70 -15.20 1.12
N ASN A 113 -7.04 -15.80 0.14
CA ASN A 113 -6.28 -15.08 -0.87
C ASN A 113 -7.19 -14.16 -1.70
N SER A 114 -8.33 -14.65 -2.19
CA SER A 114 -9.30 -13.79 -2.91
C SER A 114 -9.80 -12.63 -2.04
N GLN A 115 -10.13 -12.89 -0.78
CA GLN A 115 -10.55 -11.84 0.16
C GLN A 115 -9.44 -10.81 0.42
N LEU A 116 -8.19 -11.26 0.55
CA LEU A 116 -7.03 -10.39 0.74
C LEU A 116 -6.85 -9.43 -0.43
N TYR A 117 -6.93 -9.94 -1.66
CA TYR A 117 -6.78 -9.10 -2.86
C TYR A 117 -7.97 -8.17 -3.06
N GLU A 118 -9.18 -8.59 -2.70
CA GLU A 118 -10.35 -7.72 -2.67
C GLU A 118 -10.16 -6.55 -1.69
N LYS A 119 -9.67 -6.82 -0.47
CA LYS A 119 -9.37 -5.74 0.50
C LYS A 119 -8.23 -4.84 0.05
N LYS A 120 -7.20 -5.37 -0.61
CA LYS A 120 -6.14 -4.56 -1.23
C LYS A 120 -6.68 -3.65 -2.34
N ARG A 121 -7.63 -4.14 -3.14
CA ARG A 121 -8.34 -3.34 -4.16
C ARG A 121 -9.13 -2.20 -3.53
N ILE A 122 -9.93 -2.49 -2.50
CA ILE A 122 -10.68 -1.47 -1.74
C ILE A 122 -9.74 -0.40 -1.17
N ARG A 123 -8.59 -0.79 -0.63
CA ARG A 123 -7.56 0.14 -0.16
C ARG A 123 -7.06 1.07 -1.27
N ALA A 124 -6.79 0.52 -2.46
CA ALA A 124 -6.33 1.31 -3.60
C ALA A 124 -7.41 2.29 -4.08
N ASN A 125 -8.67 1.85 -4.15
CA ASN A 125 -9.79 2.70 -4.53
C ASN A 125 -9.99 3.87 -3.56
N ASN A 126 -9.89 3.62 -2.25
CA ASN A 126 -9.98 4.69 -1.24
C ASN A 126 -8.90 5.77 -1.41
N LEU A 127 -7.69 5.39 -1.84
CA LEU A 127 -6.62 6.35 -2.13
C LEU A 127 -6.94 7.20 -3.36
N ILE A 128 -7.55 6.59 -4.38
CA ILE A 128 -8.02 7.29 -5.59
C ILE A 128 -9.15 8.26 -5.21
N GLU A 129 -10.12 7.81 -4.40
CA GLU A 129 -11.24 8.63 -3.92
C GLU A 129 -10.77 9.83 -3.09
N LEU A 130 -9.84 9.63 -2.16
CA LEU A 130 -9.24 10.75 -1.41
C LEU A 130 -8.60 11.76 -2.36
N ARG A 131 -7.84 11.28 -3.35
CA ARG A 131 -7.19 12.14 -4.33
C ARG A 131 -8.23 12.92 -5.16
N GLU A 132 -9.28 12.25 -5.61
CA GLU A 132 -10.38 12.88 -6.33
C GLU A 132 -11.05 13.99 -5.51
N GLN A 133 -11.36 13.71 -4.24
CA GLN A 133 -11.97 14.67 -3.32
C GLN A 133 -11.06 15.88 -3.08
N ILE A 134 -9.76 15.66 -2.86
CA ILE A 134 -8.79 16.75 -2.70
C ILE A 134 -8.71 17.59 -3.97
N MET A 135 -8.65 16.96 -5.14
CA MET A 135 -8.59 17.69 -6.41
C MET A 135 -9.85 18.53 -6.65
N LYS A 136 -11.03 18.12 -6.18
CA LYS A 136 -12.27 18.92 -6.30
C LYS A 136 -12.20 20.23 -5.50
N GLU A 137 -11.45 20.27 -4.42
CA GLU A 137 -11.29 21.45 -3.55
C GLU A 137 -10.23 22.45 -4.05
N LEU A 138 -9.43 22.07 -5.05
CA LEU A 138 -8.38 22.94 -5.62
C LEU A 138 -8.88 23.80 -6.78
N THR A 139 -8.36 25.03 -6.88
CA THR A 139 -8.58 25.91 -8.03
C THR A 139 -7.88 25.37 -9.28
N PRO A 140 -8.26 25.80 -10.50
CA PRO A 140 -7.57 25.40 -11.73
C PRO A 140 -6.05 25.65 -11.69
N GLU A 141 -5.62 26.80 -11.18
CA GLU A 141 -4.20 27.14 -11.03
C GLU A 141 -3.48 26.20 -10.05
N GLN A 142 -4.10 25.92 -8.90
CA GLN A 142 -3.57 24.98 -7.91
C GLN A 142 -3.46 23.56 -8.48
N LYS A 143 -4.42 23.12 -9.31
CA LYS A 143 -4.37 21.82 -10.00
C LYS A 143 -3.20 21.74 -10.97
N THR A 144 -2.97 22.78 -11.77
CA THR A 144 -1.83 22.83 -12.69
C THR A 144 -0.50 22.80 -11.94
N LYS A 145 -0.37 23.59 -10.85
CA LYS A 145 0.82 23.54 -9.98
C LYS A 145 1.01 22.15 -9.37
N MET A 146 -0.08 21.49 -8.97
CA MET A 146 -0.02 20.13 -8.45
C MET A 146 0.48 19.11 -9.48
N GLN A 147 0.02 19.19 -10.72
CA GLN A 147 0.49 18.33 -11.81
C GLN A 147 1.97 18.58 -12.12
N ALA A 148 2.43 19.83 -12.03
CA ALA A 148 3.84 20.18 -12.23
C ALA A 148 4.76 19.72 -11.10
N LEU A 149 4.28 19.73 -9.85
CA LEU A 149 5.01 19.20 -8.68
C LEU A 149 4.96 17.68 -8.58
N PHE A 150 3.97 17.06 -9.22
CA PHE A 150 3.81 15.62 -9.28
C PHE A 150 3.67 15.11 -10.72
N PRO A 151 4.69 15.33 -11.58
CA PRO A 151 4.68 14.81 -12.94
C PRO A 151 4.89 13.29 -12.87
N GLY A 152 3.94 12.52 -13.40
CA GLY A 152 4.06 11.06 -13.47
C GLY A 152 3.23 10.23 -12.47
N SER A 153 2.30 10.83 -11.72
CA SER A 153 1.28 10.09 -10.94
C SER A 153 0.08 9.61 -11.76
N GLY A 154 0.23 9.49 -13.08
CA GLY A 154 -0.75 8.86 -13.94
C GLY A 154 -0.45 7.38 -14.06
N LEU A 155 -1.10 6.53 -13.25
CA LEU A 155 -1.33 5.08 -13.45
C LEU A 155 -0.20 4.18 -14.02
N GLY A 156 1.03 4.65 -14.19
CA GLY A 156 2.01 4.01 -15.08
C GLY A 156 1.58 3.92 -16.56
N LEU A 157 0.64 4.76 -17.02
CA LEU A 157 0.07 4.69 -18.38
C LEU A 157 0.55 5.79 -19.35
N GLY A 158 1.46 6.67 -18.91
CA GLY A 158 2.15 7.58 -19.84
C GLY A 158 3.24 6.84 -20.63
N PRO A 159 3.63 7.32 -21.83
CA PRO A 159 4.79 6.80 -22.53
C PRO A 159 5.98 6.84 -21.58
N ARG A 160 6.55 5.68 -21.26
CA ARG A 160 7.87 5.61 -20.64
C ARG A 160 8.85 6.04 -21.72
N ASP A 161 9.12 7.33 -21.82
CA ASP A 161 10.32 7.79 -22.51
C ASP A 161 11.49 7.10 -21.82
N GLY A 162 12.07 6.12 -22.52
CA GLY A 162 12.96 5.10 -22.00
C GLY A 162 14.29 5.65 -21.49
N LYS A 163 14.27 6.38 -20.38
CA LYS A 163 15.46 6.71 -19.58
C LYS A 163 15.62 5.73 -18.42
N PHE A 164 15.49 4.44 -18.72
CA PHE A 164 16.35 3.49 -18.03
C PHE A 164 17.56 3.35 -18.92
N SER A 165 18.70 3.95 -18.52
CA SER A 165 19.98 3.55 -19.10
C SER A 165 20.03 2.01 -19.00
N PRO A 166 20.29 1.28 -20.10
CA PRO A 166 20.48 -0.15 -20.00
C PRO A 166 21.55 -0.36 -18.94
N ASN A 167 21.24 -1.20 -17.95
CA ASN A 167 22.25 -1.61 -16.99
C ASN A 167 23.24 -2.49 -17.76
N ILE A 168 24.31 -1.88 -18.29
CA ILE A 168 25.32 -2.52 -19.14
C ILE A 168 25.93 -3.72 -18.40
N ASP A 169 25.98 -3.66 -17.07
CA ASP A 169 26.50 -4.72 -16.20
C ASP A 169 25.66 -6.02 -16.22
N ARG A 170 24.45 -6.00 -16.81
CA ARG A 170 23.57 -7.19 -16.93
C ARG A 170 23.62 -7.88 -18.29
N CYS A 171 24.35 -7.35 -19.27
CA CYS A 171 24.48 -7.94 -20.60
C CYS A 171 25.95 -8.26 -20.89
N PRO A 172 26.46 -9.44 -20.48
CA PRO A 172 27.85 -9.79 -20.71
C PRO A 172 28.17 -10.09 -22.19
N ASN A 173 27.17 -10.12 -23.08
CA ASN A 173 27.34 -10.25 -24.52
C ASN A 173 26.44 -9.24 -25.23
N ALA A 174 26.95 -8.02 -25.43
CA ALA A 174 26.36 -7.03 -26.32
C ALA A 174 26.73 -7.26 -27.79
N ASP A 175 27.25 -8.44 -28.12
CA ASP A 175 27.62 -8.82 -29.47
C ASP A 175 26.71 -9.96 -29.94
N ALA A 176 26.09 -9.74 -31.10
CA ALA A 176 25.21 -10.62 -31.86
C ALA A 176 23.72 -10.69 -31.42
N ASN A 177 22.92 -9.86 -32.11
CA ASN A 177 21.59 -10.22 -32.62
C ASN A 177 20.51 -10.70 -31.61
N HIS A 178 20.24 -9.92 -30.57
CA HIS A 178 18.96 -10.01 -29.88
C HIS A 178 17.88 -9.22 -30.66
N LEU A 179 16.92 -9.96 -31.23
CA LEU A 179 15.66 -9.43 -31.78
C LEU A 179 14.87 -8.76 -30.64
N GLY A 180 15.12 -7.47 -30.39
CA GLY A 180 14.48 -6.70 -29.33
C GLY A 180 15.21 -5.42 -28.94
N CYS A 181 16.49 -5.27 -29.29
CA CYS A 181 17.20 -4.00 -29.12
C CYS A 181 17.02 -3.14 -30.38
N GLY A 182 16.22 -2.07 -30.26
CA GLY A 182 15.99 -1.10 -31.32
C GLY A 182 17.29 -0.45 -31.83
N LYS A 183 17.32 -0.12 -33.12
CA LYS A 183 18.44 0.42 -33.92
C LYS A 183 18.92 1.83 -33.53
N ASN A 184 19.02 2.18 -32.25
CA ASN A 184 19.48 3.50 -31.81
C ASN A 184 20.66 3.43 -30.83
N CYS A 185 21.63 2.56 -31.12
CA CYS A 185 22.98 2.71 -30.59
C CYS A 185 23.83 3.33 -31.72
N LYS A 186 24.07 4.64 -31.64
CA LYS A 186 25.18 5.31 -32.33
C LYS A 186 26.25 5.62 -31.30
#